data_AF-A0A403SZT3-F1
#
_entry.id   AF-A0A403SZT3-F1
#
_cell.length_a   1.000
_cell.length_b   1.000
_cell.length_c   1.000
_cell.angle_alpha   90.00
_cell.angle_beta   90.00
_cell.angle_gamma   90.00
#
_symmetry.space_group_name_H-M   'P 1'
#
loop_
_entity.id
_entity.type
_entity.pdbx_description
1 polymer ?
#
loop_
_entity_poly.entity_id
_entity_poly.type
_entity_poly.pdbx_seq_one_letter_code
_entity_poly.pdbx_strand_id
1 'polypeptide(L)'
;MNFKNELANTLFIPLTMKALENRKKNGLFKDQQADDIVTKLGIPFPDMELIQKGTQIGTAVRVKTLDQQVDNFLQKNPNGVLITLGCGLDNRLLRLKKTLIHALNIDLPEVIEIRKKYVKETSDTVINKGFSILESQCFEYIKEAYYDRPKIYIAEGILLYFNEDQVFKIFNSILNVSNKNISNNEIWFDSHTKEVNDFMNTRE
;
A
#
# COMPACT_ATOMS: atom_id res chain seq x y z
N MET A 1 -14.82 7.56 15.98
CA MET A 1 -14.93 6.34 15.15
C MET A 1 -14.36 5.20 15.97
N ASN A 2 -15.09 4.12 16.19
CA ASN A 2 -14.57 2.94 16.88
C ASN A 2 -14.00 1.99 15.82
N PHE A 3 -12.70 2.07 15.57
CA PHE A 3 -12.03 1.14 14.67
C PHE A 3 -11.83 -0.19 15.41
N LYS A 4 -12.02 -1.34 14.75
CA LYS A 4 -11.57 -2.62 15.32
C LYS A 4 -10.06 -2.52 15.60
N ASN A 5 -9.60 -3.01 16.75
CA ASN A 5 -8.21 -2.83 17.21
C ASN A 5 -7.16 -3.30 16.19
N GLU A 6 -7.42 -4.38 15.45
CA GLU A 6 -6.50 -4.88 14.43
C GLU A 6 -6.44 -3.96 13.20
N LEU A 7 -7.59 -3.57 12.66
CA LEU A 7 -7.69 -2.62 11.54
C LEU A 7 -7.04 -1.26 11.87
N ALA A 8 -7.15 -0.83 13.14
CA ALA A 8 -6.52 0.38 13.64
C ALA A 8 -4.98 0.25 13.63
N ASN A 9 -4.44 -0.88 14.07
CA ASN A 9 -2.99 -1.10 14.09
C ASN A 9 -2.41 -1.17 12.66
N THR A 10 -3.09 -1.86 11.73
CA THR A 10 -2.60 -2.03 10.36
C THR A 10 -2.64 -0.73 9.55
N LEU A 11 -3.65 0.13 9.76
CA LEU A 11 -3.80 1.39 9.03
C LEU A 11 -3.03 2.54 9.68
N PHE A 12 -3.10 2.69 11.00
CA PHE A 12 -2.64 3.90 11.66
C PHE A 12 -1.17 3.88 12.04
N ILE A 13 -0.57 2.71 12.32
CA ILE A 13 0.87 2.64 12.59
C ILE A 13 1.68 3.15 11.40
N PRO A 14 1.54 2.59 10.17
CA PRO A 14 2.32 3.08 9.02
C PRO A 14 1.98 4.52 8.66
N LEU A 15 0.72 4.95 8.82
CA LEU A 15 0.34 6.35 8.62
C LEU A 15 1.07 7.29 9.60
N THR A 16 1.10 6.93 10.89
CA THR A 16 1.78 7.68 11.94
C THR A 16 3.29 7.74 11.69
N MET A 17 3.90 6.65 11.24
CA MET A 17 5.33 6.62 10.91
C MET A 17 5.66 7.55 9.74
N LYS A 18 4.81 7.61 8.72
CA LYS A 18 4.93 8.55 7.60
C LYS A 18 4.78 10.00 8.04
N ALA A 19 3.82 10.30 8.92
CA ALA A 19 3.66 11.62 9.52
C ALA A 19 4.89 12.05 10.33
N LEU A 20 5.45 11.16 11.16
CA LEU A 20 6.68 11.43 11.91
C LEU A 20 7.87 11.68 10.98
N GLU A 21 8.01 10.91 9.90
CA GLU A 21 9.07 11.12 8.90
C GLU A 21 8.90 12.46 8.17
N ASN A 22 7.66 12.85 7.83
CA ASN A 22 7.36 14.15 7.22
C ASN A 22 7.85 15.32 8.08
N ARG A 23 7.64 15.24 9.40
CA ARG A 23 7.99 16.30 10.36
C ARG A 23 9.50 16.45 10.58
N LYS A 24 10.31 15.45 10.26
CA LYS A 24 11.78 15.56 10.37
C LYS A 24 12.31 16.57 9.37
N LYS A 25 13.25 17.43 9.80
CA LYS A 25 13.95 18.36 8.90
C LYS A 25 14.60 17.64 7.71
N ASN A 26 15.26 16.51 7.96
CA ASN A 26 15.96 15.69 6.97
C ASN A 26 15.30 14.30 6.80
N GLY A 27 13.96 14.26 6.75
CA GLY A 27 13.24 13.00 6.46
C GLY A 27 13.54 12.46 5.06
N LEU A 28 13.49 11.14 4.90
CA LEU A 28 13.71 10.41 3.65
C LEU A 28 12.70 10.78 2.55
N PHE A 29 11.52 11.24 2.94
CA PHE A 29 10.47 11.77 2.06
C PHE A 29 9.58 12.76 2.82
N LYS A 30 8.66 13.40 2.09
CA LYS A 30 7.65 14.31 2.65
C LYS A 30 6.26 13.80 2.32
N ASP A 31 5.47 13.55 3.34
CA ASP A 31 4.10 13.06 3.25
C ASP A 31 3.17 13.95 4.07
N GLN A 32 2.83 15.11 3.51
CA GLN A 32 2.04 16.10 4.22
C GLN A 32 0.62 15.59 4.52
N GLN A 33 0.01 14.85 3.60
CA GLN A 33 -1.35 14.37 3.81
C GLN A 33 -1.40 13.26 4.88
N ALA A 34 -0.38 12.41 5.02
CA ALA A 34 -0.32 11.51 6.17
C ALA A 34 -0.33 12.28 7.49
N ASP A 35 0.44 13.36 7.57
CA ASP A 35 0.50 14.24 8.75
C ASP A 35 -0.85 14.94 9.02
N ASP A 36 -1.50 15.44 7.98
CA ASP A 36 -2.83 16.07 8.07
C ASP A 36 -3.89 15.08 8.56
N ILE A 37 -3.89 13.84 8.05
CA ILE A 37 -4.85 12.79 8.45
C ILE A 37 -4.63 12.41 9.91
N VAL A 38 -3.38 12.18 10.33
CA VAL A 38 -3.05 11.84 11.73
C VAL A 38 -3.49 12.95 12.68
N THR A 39 -3.21 14.20 12.32
CA THR A 39 -3.60 15.38 13.11
C THR A 39 -5.11 15.51 13.20
N LYS A 40 -5.84 15.37 12.08
CA LYS A 40 -7.30 15.48 12.02
C LYS A 40 -8.00 14.38 12.81
N LEU A 41 -7.49 13.16 12.78
CA LEU A 41 -8.07 12.02 13.48
C LEU A 41 -7.73 12.00 14.98
N GLY A 42 -6.80 12.87 15.43
CA GLY A 42 -6.33 12.86 16.81
C GLY A 42 -5.76 11.50 17.22
N ILE A 43 -5.16 10.77 16.26
CA ILE A 43 -4.54 9.48 16.55
C ILE A 43 -3.45 9.76 17.58
N PRO A 44 -3.52 9.19 18.80
CA PRO A 44 -2.46 9.36 19.76
C PRO A 44 -1.22 8.76 19.11
N PHE A 45 -0.16 9.56 18.97
CA PHE A 45 1.15 9.00 18.68
C PHE A 45 1.39 8.01 19.81
N PRO A 46 1.46 6.69 19.54
CA PRO A 46 1.76 5.73 20.58
C PRO A 46 3.02 6.21 21.29
N ASP A 47 3.09 6.03 22.62
CA ASP A 47 4.25 6.47 23.40
C ASP A 47 5.52 6.15 22.61
N MET A 48 6.31 7.18 22.34
CA MET A 48 7.45 7.10 21.42
C MET A 48 8.51 6.08 21.88
N GLU A 49 8.38 5.54 23.10
CA GLU A 49 9.13 4.39 23.61
C GLU A 49 8.60 3.03 23.10
N LEU A 50 7.28 2.88 22.91
CA LEU A 50 6.62 1.67 22.38
C LEU A 50 6.78 1.53 20.86
N ILE A 51 6.75 2.65 20.11
CA ILE A 51 7.21 2.64 18.72
C ILE A 51 8.74 2.70 18.76
N GLN A 52 9.36 1.53 18.80
CA GLN A 52 10.80 1.43 18.67
C GLN A 52 11.25 2.26 17.47
N LYS A 53 12.26 3.12 17.63
CA LYS A 53 12.86 3.91 16.52
C LYS A 53 13.11 3.06 15.27
N GLY A 54 13.36 1.76 15.45
CA GLY A 54 13.45 0.77 14.39
C GLY A 54 12.20 0.68 13.48
N THR A 55 10.99 0.71 14.04
CA THR A 55 9.73 0.67 13.26
C THR A 55 9.58 1.90 12.37
N GLN A 56 9.90 3.07 12.92
CA GLN A 56 9.81 4.33 12.19
C GLN A 56 10.85 4.39 11.06
N ILE A 57 12.10 4.03 11.34
CA ILE A 57 13.18 3.98 10.34
C ILE A 57 12.87 2.92 9.28
N GLY A 58 12.45 1.72 9.69
CA GLY A 58 12.10 0.63 8.78
C GLY A 58 10.96 1.02 7.84
N THR A 59 9.91 1.64 8.37
CA THR A 59 8.81 2.18 7.54
C THR A 59 9.33 3.23 6.57
N ALA A 60 10.19 4.14 7.03
CA ALA A 60 10.71 5.21 6.19
C ALA A 60 11.56 4.68 5.01
N VAL A 61 12.43 3.69 5.28
CA VAL A 61 13.24 3.03 4.26
C VAL A 61 12.37 2.22 3.30
N ARG A 62 11.38 1.48 3.81
CA ARG A 62 10.44 0.71 3.00
C ARG A 62 9.68 1.61 2.02
N VAL A 63 9.08 2.68 2.53
CA VAL A 63 8.34 3.66 1.71
C VAL A 63 9.26 4.26 0.65
N LYS A 64 10.45 4.76 1.02
CA LYS A 64 11.38 5.34 0.05
C LYS A 64 11.79 4.35 -1.04
N THR A 65 12.05 3.10 -0.66
CA THR A 65 12.44 2.04 -1.61
C THR A 65 11.32 1.77 -2.60
N LEU A 66 10.10 1.53 -2.11
CA LEU A 66 8.95 1.24 -2.98
C LEU A 66 8.60 2.44 -3.87
N ASP A 67 8.66 3.66 -3.32
CA ASP A 67 8.47 4.90 -4.07
C ASP A 67 9.43 5.02 -5.25
N GLN A 68 10.72 4.68 -5.05
CA GLN A 68 11.72 4.69 -6.12
C GLN A 68 11.38 3.67 -7.22
N GLN A 69 10.88 2.49 -6.86
CA GLN A 69 10.52 1.48 -7.85
C GLN A 69 9.27 1.88 -8.64
N VAL A 70 8.27 2.44 -7.96
CA VAL A 70 7.10 3.03 -8.61
C VAL A 70 7.50 4.15 -9.56
N ASP A 71 8.36 5.07 -9.13
CA ASP A 71 8.82 6.17 -9.99
C ASP A 71 9.58 5.65 -11.22
N ASN A 72 10.54 4.74 -11.01
CA ASN A 72 11.31 4.11 -12.09
C ASN A 72 10.42 3.37 -13.10
N PHE A 73 9.45 2.61 -12.60
CA PHE A 73 8.51 1.88 -13.44
C PHE A 73 7.66 2.81 -14.29
N LEU A 74 7.08 3.85 -13.68
CA LEU A 74 6.20 4.79 -14.38
C LEU A 74 6.96 5.66 -15.38
N GLN A 75 8.24 5.95 -15.14
CA GLN A 75 9.11 6.61 -16.12
C GLN A 75 9.36 5.73 -17.35
N LYS A 76 9.55 4.42 -17.15
CA LYS A 76 9.79 3.45 -18.24
C LYS A 76 8.51 3.06 -18.98
N ASN A 77 7.35 3.14 -18.32
CA ASN A 77 6.06 2.72 -18.85
C ASN A 77 5.04 3.87 -18.71
N PRO A 78 5.01 4.85 -19.63
CA PRO A 78 4.09 5.99 -19.55
C PRO A 78 2.60 5.61 -19.55
N ASN A 79 2.24 4.46 -20.14
CA ASN A 79 0.90 3.88 -20.12
C ASN A 79 0.70 2.84 -19.01
N GLY A 80 1.69 2.66 -18.14
CA GLY A 80 1.69 1.67 -17.08
C GLY A 80 0.66 1.97 -15.98
N VAL A 81 0.27 0.92 -15.27
CA VAL A 81 -0.74 0.99 -14.20
C VAL A 81 -0.10 0.65 -12.87
N LEU A 82 -0.25 1.54 -11.89
CA LEU A 82 0.11 1.25 -10.50
C LEU A 82 -1.05 0.52 -9.83
N ILE A 83 -0.81 -0.68 -9.31
CA ILE A 83 -1.79 -1.46 -8.56
C ILE A 83 -1.30 -1.60 -7.12
N THR A 84 -2.08 -1.08 -6.17
CA THR A 84 -1.77 -1.22 -4.74
C THR A 84 -2.69 -2.25 -4.10
N LEU A 85 -2.11 -3.36 -3.65
CA LEU A 85 -2.80 -4.43 -2.93
C LEU A 85 -2.73 -4.15 -1.43
N GLY A 86 -3.88 -4.02 -0.75
CA GLY A 86 -3.92 -3.56 0.65
C GLY A 86 -3.53 -2.09 0.76
N CYS A 87 -4.18 -1.21 -0.02
CA CYS A 87 -3.74 0.17 -0.18
C CYS A 87 -3.83 1.03 1.09
N GLY A 88 -4.66 0.64 2.06
CA GLY A 88 -4.96 1.42 3.25
C GLY A 88 -5.12 2.91 2.96
N LEU A 89 -4.32 3.70 3.66
CA LEU A 89 -4.25 5.16 3.52
C LEU A 89 -3.00 5.62 2.76
N ASP A 90 -2.44 4.78 1.89
CA ASP A 90 -1.29 5.18 1.08
C ASP A 90 -1.67 6.20 0.00
N ASN A 91 -0.99 7.32 0.00
CA ASN A 91 -1.16 8.43 -0.92
C ASN A 91 0.07 8.63 -1.81
N ARG A 92 0.85 7.57 -2.08
CA ARG A 92 2.14 7.67 -2.76
C ARG A 92 2.14 8.50 -4.04
N LEU A 93 1.08 8.48 -4.84
CA LEU A 93 1.00 9.30 -6.05
C LEU A 93 1.03 10.80 -5.74
N LEU A 94 0.39 11.23 -4.65
CA LEU A 94 0.44 12.62 -4.20
C LEU A 94 1.85 13.00 -3.74
N ARG A 95 2.48 12.14 -2.94
CA ARG A 95 3.87 12.32 -2.46
C ARG A 95 4.89 12.34 -3.59
N LEU A 96 4.72 11.45 -4.57
CA LEU A 96 5.54 11.37 -5.79
C LEU A 96 5.17 12.44 -6.83
N LYS A 97 4.17 13.28 -6.56
CA LYS A 97 3.68 14.35 -7.45
C LYS A 97 3.29 13.84 -8.85
N LYS A 98 2.63 12.68 -8.90
CA LYS A 98 2.15 12.03 -10.13
C LYS A 98 0.66 12.33 -10.34
N THR A 99 0.35 13.10 -11.39
CA THR A 99 -1.01 13.63 -11.65
C THR A 99 -1.71 13.02 -12.86
N LEU A 100 -1.00 12.31 -13.74
CA LEU A 100 -1.54 11.75 -15.00
C LEU A 100 -1.27 10.24 -15.12
N ILE A 101 -1.44 9.51 -14.01
CA ILE A 101 -1.13 8.08 -13.94
C ILE A 101 -2.42 7.29 -13.70
N HIS A 102 -2.53 6.14 -14.38
CA HIS A 102 -3.56 5.16 -14.08
C HIS A 102 -3.16 4.38 -12.83
N ALA A 103 -4.04 4.38 -11.83
CA ALA A 103 -3.81 3.61 -10.63
C ALA A 103 -5.07 2.94 -10.12
N LEU A 104 -4.89 1.77 -9.51
CA LEU A 104 -5.92 1.02 -8.85
C LEU A 104 -5.47 0.72 -7.42
N ASN A 105 -6.21 1.25 -6.46
CA ASN A 105 -6.04 0.95 -5.05
C ASN A 105 -7.08 -0.07 -4.62
N ILE A 106 -6.63 -1.18 -4.06
CA ILE A 106 -7.46 -2.31 -3.65
C ILE A 106 -7.29 -2.53 -2.16
N ASP A 107 -8.41 -2.61 -1.46
CA ASP A 107 -8.46 -2.99 -0.06
C ASP A 107 -9.87 -3.49 0.28
N LEU A 108 -10.11 -3.92 1.51
CA LEU A 108 -11.43 -4.27 1.97
C LEU A 108 -12.41 -3.08 1.83
N PRO A 109 -13.70 -3.33 1.57
CA PRO A 109 -14.70 -2.27 1.37
C PRO A 109 -14.69 -1.21 2.48
N GLU A 110 -14.62 -1.63 3.75
CA GLU A 110 -14.58 -0.73 4.90
C GLU A 110 -13.33 0.17 4.91
N VAL A 111 -12.19 -0.32 4.44
CA VAL A 111 -10.94 0.45 4.34
C VAL A 111 -11.05 1.46 3.21
N ILE A 112 -11.62 1.06 2.07
CA ILE A 112 -11.86 1.96 0.95
C ILE A 112 -12.83 3.09 1.33
N GLU A 113 -13.86 2.81 2.13
CA GLU A 113 -14.75 3.85 2.64
C GLU A 113 -14.05 4.82 3.60
N ILE A 114 -13.07 4.37 4.39
CA ILE A 114 -12.22 5.24 5.19
C ILE A 114 -11.31 6.06 4.26
N ARG A 115 -10.65 5.43 3.30
CA ARG A 115 -9.75 6.08 2.33
C ARG A 115 -10.44 7.24 1.61
N LYS A 116 -11.64 7.02 1.07
CA LYS A 116 -12.43 8.07 0.37
C LYS A 116 -12.71 9.31 1.24
N LYS A 117 -12.76 9.15 2.58
CA LYS A 117 -13.01 10.27 3.50
C LYS A 117 -11.76 11.09 3.82
N TYR A 118 -10.58 10.50 3.72
CA TYR A 118 -9.35 11.09 4.27
C TYR A 118 -8.23 11.29 3.25
N VAL A 119 -8.15 10.46 2.20
CA VAL A 119 -7.12 10.52 1.16
C VAL A 119 -7.65 11.30 -0.04
N LYS A 120 -6.91 12.33 -0.45
CA LYS A 120 -7.15 13.06 -1.69
C LYS A 120 -6.38 12.41 -2.83
N GLU A 121 -7.09 11.89 -3.82
CA GLU A 121 -6.48 11.32 -5.03
C GLU A 121 -5.99 12.41 -6.00
N THR A 122 -5.02 12.06 -6.84
CA THR A 122 -4.35 13.02 -7.73
C THR A 122 -5.09 13.27 -9.04
N SER A 123 -6.01 12.39 -9.45
CA SER A 123 -6.82 12.50 -10.66
C SER A 123 -7.95 11.47 -10.69
N ASP A 124 -8.88 11.62 -11.63
CA ASP A 124 -10.00 10.68 -11.84
C ASP A 124 -9.55 9.32 -12.40
N THR A 125 -8.30 9.20 -12.85
CA THR A 125 -7.70 7.91 -13.28
C THR A 125 -7.16 7.08 -12.12
N VAL A 126 -7.29 7.58 -10.88
CA VAL A 126 -6.99 6.83 -9.65
C VAL A 126 -8.28 6.23 -9.10
N ILE A 127 -8.41 4.92 -9.23
CA ILE A 127 -9.62 4.19 -8.88
C ILE A 127 -9.43 3.44 -7.56
N ASN A 128 -10.41 3.54 -6.67
CA ASN A 128 -10.43 2.83 -5.39
C ASN A 128 -11.50 1.72 -5.44
N LYS A 129 -11.11 0.46 -5.20
CA LYS A 129 -12.02 -0.71 -5.24
C LYS A 129 -11.97 -1.53 -3.96
N GLY A 130 -13.16 -1.78 -3.41
CA GLY A 130 -13.36 -2.64 -2.26
C GLY A 130 -13.37 -4.11 -2.66
N PHE A 131 -12.20 -4.76 -2.66
CA PHE A 131 -12.06 -6.19 -2.93
C PHE A 131 -11.12 -6.84 -1.91
N SER A 132 -11.41 -8.07 -1.53
CA SER A 132 -10.40 -8.92 -0.90
C SER A 132 -9.40 -9.37 -1.96
N ILE A 133 -8.10 -9.26 -1.66
CA ILE A 133 -7.05 -9.76 -2.56
C ILE A 133 -6.93 -11.29 -2.57
N LEU A 134 -7.77 -12.00 -1.79
CA LEU A 134 -7.91 -13.46 -1.85
C LEU A 134 -9.03 -13.91 -2.80
N GLU A 135 -9.86 -12.98 -3.28
CA GLU A 135 -11.00 -13.26 -4.15
C GLU A 135 -10.64 -13.09 -5.63
N SER A 136 -11.20 -13.95 -6.49
CA SER A 136 -10.89 -13.92 -7.93
C SER A 136 -11.37 -12.64 -8.60
N GLN A 137 -12.50 -12.09 -8.14
CA GLN A 137 -13.09 -10.85 -8.67
C GLN A 137 -12.10 -9.69 -8.68
N CYS A 138 -11.20 -9.61 -7.69
CA CYS A 138 -10.12 -8.64 -7.65
C CYS A 138 -9.27 -8.69 -8.93
N PHE A 139 -8.77 -9.87 -9.27
CA PHE A 139 -7.85 -10.08 -10.37
C PHE A 139 -8.55 -10.15 -11.73
N GLU A 140 -9.79 -10.64 -11.77
CA GLU A 140 -10.67 -10.54 -12.94
C GLU A 140 -10.86 -9.07 -13.34
N TYR A 141 -11.18 -8.20 -12.37
CA TYR A 141 -11.30 -6.77 -12.62
C TYR A 141 -10.01 -6.15 -13.14
N ILE A 142 -8.85 -6.47 -12.53
CA ILE A 142 -7.55 -5.96 -13.00
C ILE A 142 -7.30 -6.40 -14.45
N LYS A 143 -7.59 -7.67 -14.76
CA LYS A 143 -7.40 -8.23 -16.09
C LYS A 143 -8.28 -7.54 -17.11
N GLU A 144 -9.57 -7.33 -16.82
CA GLU A 144 -10.51 -6.67 -17.73
C GLU A 144 -10.18 -5.20 -17.93
N ALA A 145 -9.91 -4.46 -16.85
CA ALA A 145 -9.70 -3.02 -16.92
C ALA A 145 -8.35 -2.61 -17.54
N TYR A 146 -7.32 -3.46 -17.40
CA TYR A 146 -5.94 -3.11 -17.73
C TYR A 146 -5.21 -4.18 -18.54
N TYR A 147 -5.92 -5.01 -19.30
CA TYR A 147 -5.38 -6.16 -20.05
C TYR A 147 -4.13 -5.86 -20.88
N ASP A 148 -4.10 -4.68 -21.50
CA ASP A 148 -3.14 -4.23 -22.51
C ASP A 148 -2.04 -3.30 -21.97
N ARG A 149 -1.90 -3.20 -20.65
CA ARG A 149 -0.98 -2.25 -20.00
C ARG A 149 0.06 -2.96 -19.13
N PRO A 150 1.33 -2.50 -19.11
CA PRO A 150 2.30 -2.91 -18.09
C PRO A 150 1.77 -2.56 -16.70
N LYS A 151 2.01 -3.45 -15.72
CA LYS A 151 1.51 -3.27 -14.35
C LYS A 151 2.66 -3.33 -13.36
N ILE A 152 2.66 -2.42 -12.39
CA ILE A 152 3.45 -2.57 -11.17
C ILE A 152 2.50 -2.84 -10.01
N TYR A 153 2.68 -3.97 -9.36
CA TYR A 153 1.96 -4.36 -8.16
C TYR A 153 2.79 -3.98 -6.93
N ILE A 154 2.19 -3.25 -6.00
CA ILE A 154 2.77 -2.98 -4.68
C ILE A 154 1.94 -3.68 -3.62
N ALA A 155 2.57 -4.56 -2.86
CA ALA A 155 2.01 -5.18 -1.66
C ALA A 155 2.87 -4.76 -0.46
N GLU A 156 2.58 -3.59 0.10
CA GLU A 156 3.33 -3.02 1.22
C GLU A 156 2.62 -3.29 2.55
N GLY A 157 3.31 -3.98 3.47
CA GLY A 157 2.82 -4.23 4.82
C GLY A 157 1.53 -5.03 4.86
N ILE A 158 1.28 -5.87 3.84
CA ILE A 158 0.02 -6.62 3.70
C ILE A 158 0.22 -8.13 3.70
N LEU A 159 1.34 -8.64 3.16
CA LEU A 159 1.53 -10.09 2.99
C LEU A 159 1.68 -10.85 4.32
N LEU A 160 2.10 -10.16 5.39
CA LEU A 160 2.24 -10.74 6.74
C LEU A 160 0.92 -11.16 7.40
N TYR A 161 -0.22 -10.76 6.83
CA TYR A 161 -1.56 -11.13 7.33
C TYR A 161 -2.13 -12.39 6.67
N PHE A 162 -1.34 -13.04 5.82
CA PHE A 162 -1.75 -14.24 5.10
C PHE A 162 -0.84 -15.40 5.41
N ASN A 163 -1.42 -16.60 5.49
CA ASN A 163 -0.63 -17.81 5.53
C ASN A 163 0.03 -18.12 4.17
N GLU A 164 0.95 -19.08 4.16
CA GLU A 164 1.73 -19.43 2.98
C GLU A 164 0.85 -19.79 1.75
N ASP A 165 -0.20 -20.60 1.95
CA ASP A 165 -1.12 -20.99 0.88
C ASP A 165 -1.85 -19.78 0.27
N GLN A 166 -2.29 -18.85 1.13
CA GLN A 166 -2.93 -17.61 0.71
C GLN A 166 -1.95 -16.70 -0.05
N VAL A 167 -0.70 -16.60 0.39
CA VAL A 167 0.34 -15.86 -0.33
C VAL A 167 0.58 -16.47 -1.71
N PHE A 168 0.73 -17.79 -1.82
CA PHE A 168 0.86 -18.48 -3.11
C PHE A 168 -0.36 -18.23 -4.00
N LYS A 169 -1.57 -18.25 -3.45
CA LYS A 169 -2.80 -17.94 -4.20
C LYS A 169 -2.77 -16.51 -4.77
N ILE A 170 -2.31 -15.53 -4.00
CA ILE A 170 -2.18 -14.13 -4.46
C ILE A 170 -1.19 -14.04 -5.62
N PHE A 171 0.01 -14.62 -5.48
CA PHE A 171 1.01 -14.59 -6.55
C PHE A 171 0.54 -15.30 -7.82
N ASN A 172 -0.09 -16.48 -7.68
CA ASN A 172 -0.68 -17.18 -8.83
C ASN A 172 -1.75 -16.34 -9.52
N SER A 173 -2.56 -15.61 -8.76
CA SER A 173 -3.58 -14.72 -9.32
C SER A 173 -2.95 -13.56 -10.10
N ILE A 174 -1.88 -12.94 -9.58
CA ILE A 174 -1.10 -11.90 -10.29
C ILE A 174 -0.53 -12.44 -11.61
N LEU A 175 0.05 -13.65 -11.59
CA LEU A 175 0.57 -14.30 -12.79
C LEU A 175 -0.54 -14.55 -13.82
N ASN A 176 -1.73 -14.95 -13.39
CA ASN A 176 -2.88 -15.23 -14.27
C ASN A 176 -3.51 -13.98 -14.90
N VAL A 177 -3.28 -12.79 -14.32
CA VAL A 177 -3.64 -11.50 -14.93
C VAL A 177 -2.70 -11.14 -16.09
N SER A 178 -1.46 -11.64 -16.05
CA SER A 178 -0.42 -11.25 -16.99
C SER A 178 -0.76 -11.69 -18.41
N ASN A 179 -0.63 -10.75 -19.36
CA ASN A 179 -0.73 -11.03 -20.79
C ASN A 179 0.69 -11.28 -21.33
N LYS A 180 0.90 -12.42 -22.00
CA LYS A 180 2.21 -12.79 -22.57
C LYS A 180 2.77 -11.77 -23.56
N ASN A 181 1.90 -10.94 -24.15
CA ASN A 181 2.30 -9.88 -25.08
C ASN A 181 2.67 -8.56 -24.38
N ILE A 182 2.48 -8.47 -23.06
CA ILE A 182 2.83 -7.29 -22.27
C ILE A 182 4.07 -7.61 -21.44
N SER A 183 5.20 -7.04 -21.84
CA SER A 183 6.45 -7.09 -21.09
C SER A 183 6.44 -6.14 -19.89
N ASN A 184 7.44 -6.27 -19.01
CA ASN A 184 7.70 -5.36 -17.89
C ASN A 184 6.58 -5.29 -16.85
N ASN A 185 5.93 -6.40 -16.50
CA ASN A 185 5.13 -6.43 -15.28
C ASN A 185 6.07 -6.60 -14.08
N GLU A 186 5.86 -5.83 -13.02
CA GLU A 186 6.68 -5.86 -11.81
C GLU A 186 5.80 -6.10 -10.58
N ILE A 187 6.32 -6.82 -9.58
CA ILE A 187 5.75 -6.85 -8.24
C ILE A 187 6.82 -6.49 -7.22
N TRP A 188 6.48 -5.57 -6.32
CA TRP A 188 7.31 -5.18 -5.19
C TRP A 188 6.53 -5.35 -3.89
N PHE A 189 7.14 -6.01 -2.93
CA PHE A 189 6.55 -6.34 -1.65
C PHE A 189 7.63 -6.39 -0.58
N ASP A 190 7.23 -6.17 0.68
CA ASP A 190 8.08 -6.45 1.83
C ASP A 190 7.81 -7.86 2.37
N SER A 191 8.85 -8.45 2.96
CA SER A 191 8.77 -9.74 3.64
C SER A 191 9.30 -9.61 5.05
N HIS A 192 8.84 -10.50 5.91
CA HIS A 192 9.27 -10.61 7.30
C HIS A 192 9.99 -11.93 7.50
N THR A 193 10.89 -11.98 8.48
CA THR A 193 11.56 -13.23 8.82
C THR A 193 10.56 -14.22 9.42
N LYS A 194 10.93 -15.50 9.42
CA LYS A 194 10.07 -16.56 9.97
C LYS A 194 9.70 -16.28 11.42
N GLU A 195 10.63 -15.75 12.21
CA GLU A 195 10.41 -15.42 13.63
C GLU A 195 9.32 -14.35 13.82
N VAL A 196 9.28 -13.35 12.92
CA VAL A 196 8.24 -12.32 12.96
C VAL A 196 6.89 -12.90 12.50
N ASN A 197 6.87 -13.75 11.48
CA ASN A 197 5.65 -14.41 11.03
C ASN A 197 5.07 -15.32 12.12
N ASP A 198 5.93 -16.12 12.77
CA ASP A 198 5.53 -17.01 13.87
C ASP A 198 4.95 -16.19 15.04
N PHE A 199 5.57 -15.06 15.39
CA PHE A 199 5.02 -14.15 16.41
C PHE A 199 3.64 -13.61 16.04
N MET A 200 3.43 -13.20 14.78
CA MET A 200 2.15 -12.65 14.33
C MET A 200 1.05 -13.73 14.32
N ASN A 201 1.36 -14.95 13.93
CA ASN A 201 0.42 -16.08 13.89
C ASN A 201 -0.04 -16.55 15.29
N THR A 202 0.67 -16.19 16.36
CA THR A 202 0.26 -16.51 17.75
C THR A 202 -0.76 -15.53 18.35
N ARG A 203 -1.20 -14.51 17.60
CA ARG A 203 -2.16 -13.50 18.05
C ARG A 203 -3.62 -13.77 17.65
N GLU A 204 -3.89 -14.86 16.93
CA GLU A 204 -5.24 -15.40 16.69
C GLU A 204 -5.73 -16.26 17.87
#